data_AF-A0A0F3KYM0-F1
#
_entry.id   AF-A0A0F3KYM0-F1
#
_cell.length_a   1.000
_cell.length_b   1.000
_cell.length_c   1.000
_cell.angle_alpha   90.00
_cell.angle_beta   90.00
_cell.angle_gamma   90.00
#
_symmetry.space_group_name_H-M   'P 1'
#
loop_
_entity.id
_entity.type
_entity.pdbx_description
1 polymer ?
#
loop_
_entity_poly.entity_id
_entity_poly.type
_entity_poly.pdbx_seq_one_letter_code
_entity_poly.pdbx_strand_id
1 'polypeptide(L)'
;MEVSLDDECTKEQRDTIYAAKSLAFQKAYAASSDMYRMYERVKGSDGQYHTVFRPHPRYERWFGVHDDSIMRDEEGFTESDNGHAYYTASRVWEHILGGPSQKLIPKCGCPGYPATTAAWSEVDTKYAVHFCDLFFKLPDVGWPDSRPGTIVHEFTHFNGEYSGTQDYEYGLKKVEDLAVRERWKAVRNASSFEYYIMDTTPYDERVADPVEGEHPLPRTTASP
;
A
#
# COMPACT_ATOMS: atom_id res chain seq x y z
N MET A 1 37.66 -5.31 -10.83
CA MET A 1 36.49 -4.58 -10.33
C MET A 1 36.47 -4.79 -8.83
N GLU A 2 36.98 -3.82 -8.07
CA GLU A 2 36.80 -3.80 -6.62
C GLU A 2 35.32 -3.56 -6.35
N VAL A 3 34.70 -4.50 -5.65
CA VAL A 3 33.38 -4.28 -5.06
C VAL A 3 33.63 -3.35 -3.88
N SER A 4 33.15 -2.11 -3.96
CA SER A 4 33.18 -1.18 -2.83
C SER A 4 32.53 -1.87 -1.62
N LEU A 5 33.28 -1.94 -0.53
CA LEU A 5 32.87 -2.53 0.75
C LEU A 5 31.93 -1.60 1.55
N ASP A 6 31.50 -0.48 0.97
CA ASP A 6 30.90 0.63 1.71
C ASP A 6 29.39 0.46 2.00
N ASP A 7 28.74 -0.54 1.39
CA ASP A 7 27.29 -0.78 1.50
C ASP A 7 26.93 -2.14 2.14
N GLU A 8 27.89 -2.91 2.66
CA GLU A 8 27.61 -4.23 3.24
C GLU A 8 26.93 -4.14 4.62
N CYS A 9 25.72 -4.69 4.72
CA CYS A 9 25.04 -4.86 5.99
C CYS A 9 25.77 -5.85 6.91
N THR A 10 25.95 -5.49 8.19
CA THR A 10 26.38 -6.44 9.23
C THR A 10 25.37 -7.58 9.42
N LYS A 11 25.77 -8.66 10.11
CA LYS A 11 24.85 -9.78 10.41
C LYS A 11 23.62 -9.31 11.19
N GLU A 12 23.81 -8.48 12.21
CA GLU A 12 22.73 -7.96 13.04
C GLU A 12 21.75 -7.11 12.21
N GLN A 13 22.27 -6.19 11.38
CA GLN A 13 21.43 -5.39 10.48
C GLN A 13 20.64 -6.28 9.52
N ARG A 14 21.27 -7.31 8.93
CA ARG A 14 20.55 -8.26 8.06
C ARG A 14 19.44 -8.97 8.83
N ASP A 15 19.71 -9.45 10.04
CA ASP A 15 18.71 -10.14 10.86
C ASP A 15 17.52 -9.21 11.16
N THR A 16 17.77 -7.93 11.48
CA THR A 16 16.73 -6.91 11.67
C THR A 16 15.92 -6.67 10.39
N ILE A 17 16.59 -6.51 9.24
CA ILE A 17 15.94 -6.29 7.94
C ILE A 17 15.03 -7.49 7.58
N TYR A 18 15.52 -8.72 7.72
CA TYR A 18 14.73 -9.91 7.38
C TYR A 18 13.58 -10.17 8.36
N ALA A 19 13.74 -9.81 9.64
CA ALA A 19 12.64 -9.84 10.61
C ALA A 19 11.54 -8.84 10.22
N ALA A 20 11.91 -7.59 9.93
CA ALA A 20 10.97 -6.57 9.46
C ALA A 20 10.31 -6.97 8.14
N LYS A 21 11.05 -7.58 7.20
CA LYS A 21 10.52 -8.09 5.92
C LYS A 21 9.44 -9.14 6.13
N SER A 22 9.63 -10.03 7.11
CA SER A 22 8.67 -11.07 7.44
C SER A 22 7.37 -10.48 8.02
N LEU A 23 7.47 -9.43 8.84
CA LEU A 23 6.32 -8.70 9.35
C LEU A 23 5.60 -7.91 8.24
N ALA A 24 6.35 -7.25 7.36
CA ALA A 24 5.82 -6.56 6.19
C ALA A 24 5.04 -7.50 5.28
N PHE A 25 5.58 -8.71 5.02
CA PHE A 25 4.89 -9.75 4.25
C PHE A 25 3.53 -10.11 4.85
N GLN A 26 3.46 -10.33 6.17
CA GLN A 26 2.20 -10.69 6.82
C GLN A 26 1.14 -9.60 6.64
N LYS A 27 1.54 -8.33 6.78
CA LYS A 27 0.64 -7.18 6.61
C LYS A 27 0.21 -7.00 5.15
N ALA A 28 1.15 -7.08 4.22
CA ALA A 28 0.87 -6.98 2.79
C ALA A 28 -0.05 -8.12 2.30
N TYR A 29 0.16 -9.35 2.78
CA TYR A 29 -0.69 -10.50 2.43
C TYR A 29 -2.13 -10.35 2.96
N ALA A 30 -2.29 -9.85 4.19
CA ALA A 30 -3.61 -9.52 4.73
C ALA A 30 -4.29 -8.40 3.92
N ALA A 31 -3.57 -7.31 3.64
CA ALA A 31 -4.08 -6.20 2.83
C ALA A 31 -4.48 -6.61 1.41
N SER A 32 -3.77 -7.58 0.82
CA SER A 32 -4.11 -8.20 -0.46
C SER A 32 -5.47 -8.92 -0.38
N SER A 33 -5.68 -9.70 0.67
CA SER A 33 -6.97 -10.38 0.91
C SER A 33 -8.12 -9.38 1.07
N ASP A 34 -7.89 -8.27 1.79
CA ASP A 34 -8.88 -7.20 1.95
C ASP A 34 -9.19 -6.51 0.61
N MET A 35 -8.14 -6.26 -0.21
CA MET A 35 -8.29 -5.68 -1.55
C MET A 35 -9.15 -6.57 -2.45
N TYR A 36 -8.93 -7.89 -2.46
CA TYR A 36 -9.77 -8.82 -3.22
C TYR A 36 -11.23 -8.82 -2.76
N ARG A 37 -11.49 -8.69 -1.45
CA ARG A 37 -12.85 -8.72 -0.89
C ARG A 37 -13.66 -7.47 -1.23
N MET A 38 -13.02 -6.35 -1.53
CA MET A 38 -13.72 -5.14 -1.98
C MET A 38 -14.31 -5.28 -3.40
N TYR A 39 -13.92 -6.30 -4.17
CA TYR A 39 -14.49 -6.54 -5.51
C TYR A 39 -15.45 -7.73 -5.47
N GLU A 40 -16.74 -7.44 -5.48
CA GLU A 40 -17.80 -8.44 -5.44
C GLU A 40 -18.30 -8.81 -6.84
N ARG A 41 -18.57 -10.09 -7.07
CA ARG A 41 -19.26 -10.54 -8.29
C ARG A 41 -20.77 -10.56 -8.06
N VAL A 42 -21.48 -9.65 -8.71
CA VAL A 42 -22.95 -9.54 -8.63
C VAL A 42 -23.57 -9.95 -9.95
N LYS A 43 -24.76 -10.56 -9.91
CA LYS A 43 -25.51 -10.90 -11.13
C LYS A 43 -26.46 -9.75 -11.48
N GLY A 44 -26.29 -9.17 -12.66
CA GLY A 44 -27.13 -8.11 -13.18
C GLY A 44 -28.52 -8.60 -13.58
N SER A 45 -29.43 -7.66 -13.81
CA SER A 45 -30.78 -7.91 -14.34
C SER A 45 -30.76 -8.49 -15.76
N ASP A 46 -29.66 -8.28 -16.49
CA ASP A 46 -29.33 -8.88 -17.79
C ASP A 46 -28.89 -10.35 -17.69
N GLY A 47 -28.77 -10.89 -16.48
CA GLY A 47 -28.31 -12.24 -16.20
C GLY A 47 -26.79 -12.43 -16.27
N GLN A 48 -26.02 -11.38 -16.56
CA GLN A 48 -24.56 -11.42 -16.61
C GLN A 48 -23.95 -11.14 -15.23
N TYR A 49 -22.71 -11.57 -15.03
CA TYR A 49 -21.96 -11.25 -13.81
C TYR A 49 -21.12 -10.00 -14.03
N HIS A 50 -21.29 -9.02 -13.15
CA HIS A 50 -20.53 -7.79 -13.09
C HIS A 50 -19.65 -7.78 -11.85
N THR A 51 -18.49 -7.15 -11.94
CA THR A 51 -17.64 -6.92 -10.76
C THR A 51 -17.95 -5.53 -10.24
N VAL A 52 -18.33 -5.43 -8.96
CA VAL A 52 -18.68 -4.18 -8.30
C VAL A 52 -17.69 -3.92 -7.17
N PHE A 53 -17.15 -2.70 -7.13
CA PHE A 53 -16.32 -2.26 -6.03
C PHE A 53 -17.20 -1.82 -4.85
N ARG A 54 -16.99 -2.45 -3.69
CA ARG A 54 -17.57 -2.06 -2.40
C ARG A 54 -16.47 -1.38 -1.58
N PRO A 55 -16.48 -0.03 -1.46
CA PRO A 55 -15.43 0.68 -0.75
C PRO A 55 -15.41 0.29 0.72
N HIS A 56 -14.20 0.12 1.26
CA HIS A 56 -13.95 0.02 2.69
C HIS A 56 -13.39 1.36 3.20
N PRO A 57 -13.76 1.86 4.39
CA PRO A 57 -13.26 3.15 4.89
C PRO A 57 -11.72 3.26 4.93
N ARG A 58 -11.03 2.15 5.24
CA ARG A 58 -9.56 2.05 5.12
C ARG A 58 -9.04 2.36 3.72
N TYR A 59 -9.73 1.92 2.67
CA TYR A 59 -9.33 2.21 1.29
C TYR A 59 -9.47 3.70 1.02
N GLU A 60 -10.64 4.29 1.28
CA GLU A 60 -10.91 5.69 0.97
C GLU A 60 -10.01 6.64 1.76
N ARG A 61 -9.64 6.28 2.99
CA ARG A 61 -8.74 7.06 3.83
C ARG A 61 -7.36 7.30 3.19
N TRP A 62 -6.83 6.30 2.49
CA TRP A 62 -5.47 6.34 1.96
C TRP A 62 -5.40 6.49 0.44
N PHE A 63 -6.48 6.11 -0.27
CA PHE A 63 -6.54 6.12 -1.72
C PHE A 63 -7.67 6.98 -2.30
N GLY A 64 -8.49 7.61 -1.46
CA GLY A 64 -9.61 8.43 -1.89
C GLY A 64 -10.79 7.61 -2.44
N VAL A 65 -11.86 8.33 -2.80
CA VAL A 65 -13.09 7.72 -3.35
C VAL A 65 -12.78 7.01 -4.67
N HIS A 66 -13.21 5.76 -4.79
CA HIS A 66 -13.07 5.00 -6.03
C HIS A 66 -13.74 5.74 -7.19
N ASP A 67 -12.98 6.00 -8.24
CA ASP A 67 -13.44 6.80 -9.38
C ASP A 67 -13.29 5.99 -10.66
N ASP A 68 -14.40 5.59 -11.26
CA ASP A 68 -14.46 4.84 -12.52
C ASP A 68 -14.23 5.74 -13.75
N SER A 69 -13.85 7.00 -13.56
CA SER A 69 -13.44 7.89 -14.63
C SER A 69 -12.20 7.37 -15.39
N ILE A 70 -12.03 7.88 -16.61
CA ILE A 70 -11.05 7.39 -17.59
C ILE A 70 -9.63 7.51 -17.05
N MET A 71 -8.76 6.56 -17.41
CA MET A 71 -7.32 6.60 -17.13
C MET A 71 -6.74 7.96 -17.51
N ARG A 72 -6.10 8.61 -16.53
CA ARG A 72 -5.34 9.83 -16.73
C ARG A 72 -4.00 9.48 -17.37
N ASP A 73 -3.71 10.08 -18.52
CA ASP A 73 -2.43 9.92 -19.23
C ASP A 73 -1.34 10.70 -18.46
N GLU A 74 -0.53 10.00 -17.68
CA GLU A 74 0.62 10.54 -16.94
C GLU A 74 1.86 9.70 -17.27
N GLU A 75 2.98 10.37 -17.55
CA GLU A 75 4.22 9.72 -17.95
C GLU A 75 4.71 8.76 -16.86
N GLY A 76 5.00 7.52 -17.26
CA GLY A 76 5.48 6.46 -16.37
C GLY A 76 4.41 5.57 -15.75
N PHE A 77 3.11 5.86 -15.94
CA PHE A 77 2.01 5.06 -15.41
C PHE A 77 1.10 4.53 -16.51
N THR A 78 0.86 3.22 -16.52
CA THR A 78 0.06 2.55 -17.55
C THR A 78 -1.31 2.08 -17.07
N GLU A 79 -1.59 2.22 -15.77
CA GLU A 79 -2.82 1.76 -15.13
C GLU A 79 -3.77 2.93 -14.82
N SER A 80 -5.08 2.65 -14.79
CA SER A 80 -6.04 3.58 -14.19
C SER A 80 -5.75 3.76 -12.69
N ASP A 81 -6.28 4.82 -12.09
CA ASP A 81 -6.09 5.07 -10.65
C ASP A 81 -6.56 3.89 -9.78
N ASN A 82 -7.70 3.29 -10.13
CA ASN A 82 -8.21 2.10 -9.44
C ASN A 82 -7.34 0.88 -9.71
N GLY A 83 -6.87 0.72 -10.95
CA GLY A 83 -5.97 -0.36 -11.34
C GLY A 83 -4.65 -0.31 -10.57
N HIS A 84 -4.01 0.86 -10.48
CA HIS A 84 -2.76 1.03 -9.76
C HIS A 84 -2.94 0.78 -8.25
N ALA A 85 -3.99 1.35 -7.64
CA ALA A 85 -4.33 1.07 -6.24
C ALA A 85 -4.53 -0.44 -5.99
N TYR A 86 -5.25 -1.12 -6.88
CA TYR A 86 -5.52 -2.55 -6.78
C TYR A 86 -4.26 -3.39 -6.95
N TYR A 87 -3.51 -3.22 -8.05
CA TYR A 87 -2.34 -4.04 -8.35
C TYR A 87 -1.26 -3.88 -7.29
N THR A 88 -0.92 -2.65 -6.92
CA THR A 88 0.11 -2.38 -5.91
C THR A 88 -0.28 -2.96 -4.55
N ALA A 89 -1.49 -2.69 -4.05
CA ALA A 89 -1.91 -3.20 -2.74
C ALA A 89 -2.14 -4.72 -2.72
N SER A 90 -2.58 -5.33 -3.83
CA SER A 90 -2.86 -6.77 -3.91
C SER A 90 -1.62 -7.62 -4.23
N ARG A 91 -0.55 -7.02 -4.77
CA ARG A 91 0.63 -7.76 -5.26
C ARG A 91 1.95 -7.39 -4.60
N VAL A 92 2.05 -6.30 -3.83
CA VAL A 92 3.33 -5.94 -3.17
C VAL A 92 3.86 -7.06 -2.26
N TRP A 93 2.99 -7.92 -1.72
CA TRP A 93 3.42 -9.10 -0.96
C TRP A 93 4.29 -10.06 -1.79
N GLU A 94 4.10 -10.14 -3.11
CA GLU A 94 4.91 -10.98 -4.01
C GLU A 94 6.32 -10.42 -4.14
N HIS A 95 6.44 -9.10 -4.28
CA HIS A 95 7.71 -8.39 -4.25
C HIS A 95 8.42 -8.62 -2.91
N ILE A 96 7.69 -8.49 -1.79
CA ILE A 96 8.24 -8.67 -0.44
C ILE A 96 8.61 -10.13 -0.18
N LEU A 97 7.79 -11.11 -0.57
CA LEU A 97 8.12 -12.52 -0.42
C LEU A 97 9.40 -12.84 -1.20
N GLY A 98 9.42 -12.40 -2.45
CA GLY A 98 10.50 -12.60 -3.41
C GLY A 98 10.48 -13.98 -4.05
N GLY A 99 11.28 -14.11 -5.09
CA GLY A 99 11.54 -15.36 -5.83
C GLY A 99 12.97 -15.38 -6.36
N PRO A 100 13.35 -16.36 -7.20
CA PRO A 100 14.70 -16.45 -7.77
C PRO A 100 15.18 -15.17 -8.46
N SER A 101 14.26 -14.36 -8.98
CA SER A 101 14.53 -13.10 -9.69
C SER A 101 14.16 -11.82 -8.92
N GLN A 102 13.53 -11.92 -7.75
CA GLN A 102 12.98 -10.79 -6.98
C GLN A 102 13.47 -10.82 -5.53
N LYS A 103 14.73 -11.24 -5.34
CA LYS A 103 15.31 -11.34 -4.00
C LYS A 103 15.80 -9.96 -3.56
N LEU A 104 15.38 -9.54 -2.36
CA LEU A 104 15.94 -8.35 -1.69
C LEU A 104 17.47 -8.41 -1.68
N ILE A 105 18.09 -7.34 -2.18
CA ILE A 105 19.52 -7.06 -2.03
C ILE A 105 19.64 -5.94 -0.99
N PRO A 106 19.83 -6.28 0.29
CA PRO A 106 19.93 -5.26 1.33
C PRO A 106 21.32 -4.61 1.26
N LYS A 107 21.31 -3.28 1.22
CA LYS A 107 22.49 -2.41 1.37
C LYS A 107 22.33 -1.60 2.65
N CYS A 108 23.42 -1.30 3.33
CA CYS A 108 23.38 -0.59 4.61
C CYS A 108 24.28 0.63 4.62
N GLY A 109 23.73 1.74 5.10
CA GLY A 109 24.37 3.04 5.02
C GLY A 109 23.77 3.88 3.91
N CYS A 110 23.68 5.19 4.15
CA CYS A 110 23.14 6.15 3.19
C CYS A 110 23.99 7.42 3.21
N PRO A 111 25.26 7.35 2.76
CA PRO A 111 26.14 8.51 2.74
C PRO A 111 25.51 9.63 1.89
N GLY A 112 25.45 10.84 2.43
CA GLY A 112 24.88 12.02 1.75
C GLY A 112 23.35 12.14 1.84
N TYR A 113 22.64 11.16 2.42
CA TYR A 113 21.21 11.29 2.71
C TYR A 113 20.97 11.96 4.07
N PRO A 114 19.83 12.65 4.24
CA PRO A 114 19.42 13.18 5.54
C PRO A 114 19.33 12.08 6.62
N ALA A 115 19.65 12.43 7.86
CA ALA A 115 19.50 11.51 9.01
C ALA A 115 18.03 11.09 9.27
N THR A 116 17.08 11.78 8.63
CA THR A 116 15.64 11.48 8.65
C THR A 116 15.21 10.45 7.61
N THR A 117 16.11 10.02 6.72
CA THR A 117 15.81 8.97 5.73
C THR A 117 15.92 7.60 6.42
N ALA A 118 14.87 6.78 6.31
CA ALA A 118 14.87 5.42 6.83
C ALA A 118 15.47 4.45 5.82
N ALA A 119 15.03 4.51 4.57
CA ALA A 119 15.55 3.73 3.46
C ALA A 119 15.34 4.47 2.15
N TRP A 120 15.85 3.90 1.06
CA TRP A 120 15.48 4.23 -0.31
C TRP A 120 15.74 3.04 -1.24
N SER A 121 15.04 2.99 -2.38
CA SER A 121 15.08 1.88 -3.33
C SER A 121 15.73 2.28 -4.66
N GLU A 122 16.55 1.37 -5.21
CA GLU A 122 17.12 1.52 -6.56
C GLU A 122 16.13 0.99 -7.61
N VAL A 123 15.19 1.85 -8.05
CA VAL A 123 14.01 1.49 -8.87
C VAL A 123 14.32 0.68 -10.13
N ASP A 124 15.45 0.96 -10.81
CA ASP A 124 15.85 0.30 -12.05
C ASP A 124 16.62 -1.02 -11.86
N THR A 125 16.72 -1.53 -10.61
CA THR A 125 17.54 -2.69 -10.27
C THR A 125 16.72 -3.87 -9.76
N LYS A 126 17.40 -5.00 -9.53
CA LYS A 126 16.81 -6.23 -8.98
C LYS A 126 16.55 -6.12 -7.47
N TYR A 127 15.63 -5.26 -7.04
CA TYR A 127 15.18 -5.15 -5.64
C TYR A 127 16.31 -4.79 -4.65
N ALA A 128 17.19 -3.86 -5.03
CA ALA A 128 18.17 -3.30 -4.11
C ALA A 128 17.55 -2.16 -3.28
N VAL A 129 17.68 -2.28 -1.95
CA VAL A 129 17.18 -1.30 -0.99
C VAL A 129 18.31 -0.93 -0.04
N HIS A 130 18.53 0.38 0.11
CA HIS A 130 19.49 0.95 1.05
C HIS A 130 18.79 1.27 2.36
N PHE A 131 19.22 0.63 3.45
CA PHE A 131 18.71 0.84 4.78
C PHE A 131 19.62 1.81 5.53
N CYS A 132 19.08 2.97 5.89
CA CYS A 132 19.79 4.03 6.59
C CYS A 132 19.71 3.85 8.12
N ASP A 133 20.48 4.65 8.86
CA ASP A 133 20.56 4.56 10.32
C ASP A 133 19.20 4.72 11.02
N LEU A 134 18.27 5.50 10.47
CA LEU A 134 16.96 5.68 11.06
C LEU A 134 16.16 4.38 11.06
N PHE A 135 16.21 3.57 10.00
CA PHE A 135 15.48 2.30 9.90
C PHE A 135 15.74 1.39 11.12
N PHE A 136 17.00 1.27 11.53
CA PHE A 136 17.35 0.40 12.67
C PHE A 136 16.82 0.94 14.01
N LYS A 137 16.44 2.22 14.08
CA LYS A 137 15.86 2.87 15.27
C LYS A 137 14.33 2.89 15.28
N LEU A 138 13.69 2.63 14.15
CA LEU A 138 12.23 2.55 14.06
C LEU A 138 11.69 1.34 14.82
N PRO A 139 10.46 1.40 15.37
CA PRO A 139 9.83 0.25 15.99
C PRO A 139 9.38 -0.80 14.95
N ASP A 140 9.13 -2.04 15.38
CA ASP A 140 8.53 -3.09 14.54
C ASP A 140 7.00 -3.07 14.55
N VAL A 141 6.39 -2.38 15.52
CA VAL A 141 4.94 -2.33 15.75
C VAL A 141 4.50 -0.94 16.17
N GLY A 142 3.21 -0.65 16.01
CA GLY A 142 2.60 0.55 16.57
C GLY A 142 2.48 1.70 15.57
N TRP A 143 1.72 1.48 14.49
CA TRP A 143 1.37 2.49 13.46
C TRP A 143 2.43 2.66 12.35
N PRO A 144 2.11 3.32 11.21
CA PRO A 144 3.04 3.44 10.09
C PRO A 144 4.29 4.27 10.44
N ASP A 145 5.28 4.30 9.54
CA ASP A 145 6.65 4.78 9.80
C ASP A 145 7.43 3.83 10.74
N SER A 146 7.15 2.52 10.61
CA SER A 146 7.83 1.43 11.33
C SER A 146 8.78 0.67 10.40
N ARG A 147 9.67 -0.20 10.92
CA ARG A 147 10.53 -1.03 10.05
C ARG A 147 9.74 -1.83 8.99
N PRO A 148 8.67 -2.57 9.33
CA PRO A 148 7.85 -3.23 8.31
C PRO A 148 7.14 -2.24 7.39
N GLY A 149 6.70 -1.08 7.89
CA GLY A 149 6.11 -0.02 7.08
C GLY A 149 7.09 0.52 6.02
N THR A 150 8.32 0.83 6.43
CA THR A 150 9.40 1.23 5.51
C THR A 150 9.65 0.15 4.45
N ILE A 151 9.64 -1.13 4.82
CA ILE A 151 9.80 -2.19 3.81
C ILE A 151 8.63 -2.21 2.83
N VAL A 152 7.39 -2.05 3.30
CA VAL A 152 6.24 -1.92 2.39
C VAL A 152 6.43 -0.75 1.45
N HIS A 153 6.76 0.43 1.99
CA HIS A 153 7.02 1.65 1.23
C HIS A 153 8.02 1.41 0.10
N GLU A 154 9.24 0.99 0.44
CA GLU A 154 10.31 0.80 -0.53
C GLU A 154 9.98 -0.25 -1.60
N PHE A 155 9.24 -1.30 -1.22
CA PHE A 155 8.89 -2.37 -2.16
C PHE A 155 7.80 -1.97 -3.16
N THR A 156 7.06 -0.88 -2.89
CA THR A 156 6.10 -0.34 -3.86
C THR A 156 6.74 0.46 -4.98
N HIS A 157 7.97 0.95 -4.81
CA HIS A 157 8.67 1.70 -5.86
C HIS A 157 9.15 0.83 -7.01
N PHE A 158 9.35 -0.48 -6.81
CA PHE A 158 9.87 -1.34 -7.86
C PHE A 158 8.84 -1.57 -8.96
N ASN A 159 9.25 -1.31 -10.20
CA ASN A 159 8.49 -1.69 -11.39
C ASN A 159 8.35 -3.22 -11.47
N GLY A 160 7.16 -3.68 -11.90
CA GLY A 160 6.85 -5.10 -12.09
C GLY A 160 5.91 -5.30 -13.28
N GLU A 161 4.82 -6.05 -13.07
CA GLU A 161 3.70 -6.11 -14.03
C GLU A 161 2.94 -4.78 -14.12
N TYR A 162 3.18 -3.88 -13.17
CA TYR A 162 2.64 -2.53 -13.06
C TYR A 162 3.77 -1.55 -12.74
N SER A 163 3.52 -0.27 -13.01
CA SER A 163 4.45 0.82 -12.68
C SER A 163 4.66 0.94 -11.16
N GLY A 164 5.88 1.26 -10.75
CA GLY A 164 6.22 1.52 -9.35
C GLY A 164 5.65 2.85 -8.85
N THR A 165 5.49 2.97 -7.54
CA THR A 165 5.04 4.19 -6.87
C THR A 165 6.13 5.27 -6.86
N GLN A 166 5.73 6.48 -6.48
CA GLN A 166 6.59 7.65 -6.31
C GLN A 166 6.41 8.23 -4.90
N ASP A 167 7.30 9.15 -4.54
CA ASP A 167 7.26 9.88 -3.28
C ASP A 167 6.61 11.25 -3.44
N TYR A 168 5.28 11.26 -3.58
CA TYR A 168 4.55 12.52 -3.66
C TYR A 168 4.51 13.20 -2.30
N GLU A 169 4.10 12.49 -1.25
CA GLU A 169 4.03 13.03 0.12
C GLU A 169 4.24 12.00 1.21
N TYR A 170 4.85 12.48 2.29
CA TYR A 170 5.09 11.73 3.53
C TYR A 170 4.33 12.34 4.70
N GLY A 171 4.10 11.52 5.72
CA GLY A 171 3.50 11.92 6.97
C GLY A 171 1.98 11.73 6.97
N LEU A 172 1.50 11.03 8.00
CA LEU A 172 0.13 10.53 8.09
C LEU A 172 -0.96 11.52 7.65
N LYS A 173 -0.98 12.73 8.24
CA LYS A 173 -2.04 13.71 7.96
C LYS A 173 -1.98 14.23 6.52
N LYS A 174 -0.78 14.43 5.99
CA LYS A 174 -0.57 14.93 4.63
C LYS A 174 -1.01 13.92 3.58
N VAL A 175 -0.70 12.64 3.83
CA VAL A 175 -1.11 11.52 2.97
C VAL A 175 -2.62 11.28 3.03
N GLU A 176 -3.23 11.36 4.22
CA GLU A 176 -4.70 11.33 4.34
C GLU A 176 -5.35 12.50 3.57
N ASP A 177 -4.79 13.71 3.66
CA ASP A 177 -5.28 14.87 2.91
C ASP A 177 -5.01 14.73 1.38
N LEU A 178 -3.92 14.06 0.98
CA LEU A 178 -3.57 13.77 -0.42
C LEU A 178 -4.68 12.94 -1.09
N ALA A 179 -5.19 11.93 -0.39
CA ALA A 179 -6.28 11.07 -0.85
C ALA A 179 -7.55 11.85 -1.24
N VAL A 180 -7.80 12.97 -0.57
CA VAL A 180 -8.96 13.84 -0.83
C VAL A 180 -8.67 14.86 -1.94
N ARG A 181 -7.52 15.53 -1.92
CA ARG A 181 -7.26 16.64 -2.86
C ARG A 181 -6.76 16.20 -4.23
N GLU A 182 -5.99 15.12 -4.30
CA GLU A 182 -5.23 14.71 -5.48
C GLU A 182 -5.12 13.18 -5.51
N ARG A 183 -6.28 12.54 -5.64
CA ARG A 183 -6.42 11.08 -5.62
C ARG A 183 -5.40 10.37 -6.52
N TRP A 184 -5.19 10.87 -7.73
CA TRP A 184 -4.26 10.28 -8.70
C TRP A 184 -2.82 10.19 -8.18
N LYS A 185 -2.38 11.13 -7.31
CA LYS A 185 -1.11 11.04 -6.59
C LYS A 185 -1.22 10.06 -5.44
N ALA A 186 -2.31 10.08 -4.68
CA ALA A 186 -2.50 9.20 -3.53
C ALA A 186 -2.37 7.72 -3.92
N VAL A 187 -2.98 7.30 -5.03
CA VAL A 187 -2.89 5.92 -5.53
C VAL A 187 -1.55 5.58 -6.18
N ARG A 188 -0.63 6.54 -6.30
CA ARG A 188 0.74 6.35 -6.82
C ARG A 188 1.81 6.73 -5.79
N ASN A 189 1.42 7.00 -4.55
CA ASN A 189 2.30 7.48 -3.49
C ASN A 189 2.70 6.33 -2.57
N ALA A 190 4.00 6.06 -2.43
CA ALA A 190 4.51 4.94 -1.63
C ALA A 190 4.02 4.98 -0.17
N SER A 191 4.00 6.17 0.46
CA SER A 191 3.45 6.32 1.82
C SER A 191 1.96 6.02 1.92
N SER A 192 1.15 6.24 0.87
CA SER A 192 -0.26 5.85 0.91
C SER A 192 -0.43 4.34 1.02
N PHE A 193 0.42 3.57 0.32
CA PHE A 193 0.40 2.11 0.40
C PHE A 193 0.96 1.60 1.73
N GLU A 194 2.05 2.20 2.22
CA GLU A 194 2.53 1.92 3.58
C GLU A 194 1.40 2.11 4.59
N TYR A 195 0.72 3.26 4.54
CA TYR A 195 -0.29 3.60 5.54
C TYR A 195 -1.51 2.69 5.38
N TYR A 196 -1.97 2.43 4.15
CA TYR A 196 -3.03 1.45 3.89
C TYR A 196 -2.70 0.05 4.41
N ILE A 197 -1.48 -0.45 4.20
CA ILE A 197 -1.10 -1.82 4.57
C ILE A 197 -0.86 -1.96 6.07
N MET A 198 -0.33 -0.91 6.71
CA MET A 198 0.01 -0.91 8.12
C MET A 198 -1.14 -0.45 9.03
N ASP A 199 -2.23 0.07 8.46
CA ASP A 199 -3.37 0.57 9.22
C ASP A 199 -4.10 -0.57 9.99
N THR A 200 -4.09 -0.45 11.31
CA THR A 200 -4.82 -1.33 12.24
C THR A 200 -6.01 -0.64 12.91
N THR A 201 -6.44 0.52 12.40
CA THR A 201 -7.62 1.21 12.90
C THR A 201 -8.84 0.28 12.78
N PRO A 202 -9.61 0.06 13.85
CA PRO A 202 -10.87 -0.67 13.74
C PRO A 202 -11.89 0.21 13.01
N TYR A 203 -12.41 -0.29 11.90
CA TYR A 203 -13.48 0.36 11.15
C TYR A 203 -14.81 -0.31 11.50
N ASP A 204 -15.88 0.48 11.66
CA ASP A 204 -17.23 -0.07 11.82
C ASP A 204 -17.66 -0.69 10.47
N GLU A 205 -17.55 -2.01 10.32
CA GLU A 205 -17.91 -2.76 9.10
C GLU A 205 -19.45 -2.88 8.86
N ARG A 206 -20.26 -1.91 9.32
CA ARG A 206 -21.73 -1.90 9.18
C ARG A 206 -22.11 -0.73 8.26
N VAL A 207 -22.81 -0.85 7.13
CA VAL A 207 -23.86 -1.77 6.70
C VAL A 207 -23.71 -1.95 5.18
N ALA A 208 -23.61 -3.18 4.67
CA ALA A 208 -23.94 -3.44 3.28
C ALA A 208 -25.39 -2.99 3.07
N ASP A 209 -25.62 -2.03 2.17
CA ASP A 209 -26.95 -1.48 1.90
C ASP A 209 -28.01 -2.59 1.87
N PRO A 210 -29.17 -2.41 2.54
CA PRO A 210 -30.25 -3.36 2.44
C PRO A 210 -30.62 -3.52 0.97
N VAL A 211 -30.66 -4.78 0.53
CA VAL A 211 -31.16 -5.22 -0.77
C VAL A 211 -32.45 -4.46 -1.07
N GLU A 212 -32.51 -3.71 -2.18
CA GLU A 212 -33.74 -3.06 -2.62
C GLU A 212 -34.89 -4.09 -2.63
N GLY A 213 -35.90 -3.89 -1.79
CA GLY A 213 -37.07 -4.76 -1.77
C GLY A 213 -37.91 -4.76 -0.49
N GLU A 214 -37.35 -4.39 0.67
CA GLU A 214 -38.13 -4.33 1.91
C GLU A 214 -38.50 -2.88 2.24
N HIS A 215 -39.71 -2.51 1.82
CA HIS A 215 -40.36 -1.25 2.15
C HIS A 215 -40.53 -1.15 3.68
N PRO A 216 -39.83 -0.24 4.39
CA PRO A 216 -40.06 -0.07 5.82
C PRO A 216 -41.41 0.63 5.99
N LEU A 217 -42.35 -0.03 6.66
CA LEU A 217 -43.63 0.57 7.02
C LEU A 217 -43.40 1.89 7.78
N PRO A 218 -44.22 2.93 7.53
CA PRO A 218 -44.05 4.23 8.16
C PRO A 218 -44.24 4.10 9.68
N ARG A 219 -43.23 4.54 10.43
CA ARG A 219 -43.30 4.69 11.88
C ARG A 219 -44.32 5.79 12.20
N THR A 220 -45.48 5.39 12.70
CA THR A 220 -46.45 6.33 13.28
C THR A 220 -45.89 6.85 14.61
N THR A 221 -45.72 8.16 14.69
CA THR A 221 -45.46 8.85 15.95
C THR A 221 -46.73 8.88 16.78
N ALA A 222 -46.69 8.34 17.98
CA ALA A 222 -47.64 8.68 19.03
C ALA A 222 -46.90 8.74 20.37
N SER A 223 -46.86 9.96 20.92
CA SER A 223 -46.91 10.21 22.37
C SER A 223 -48.25 10.89 22.64
N PRO A 224 -48.82 10.85 23.85
CA PRO A 224 -48.31 10.29 25.11
C PRO A 224 -48.86 8.89 25.45
#